data_AF-A0A452YGM0-F1
#
_entry.id   AF-A0A452YGM0-F1
#
_cell.length_a   1.000
_cell.length_b   1.000
_cell.length_c   1.000
_cell.angle_alpha   90.00
_cell.angle_beta   90.00
_cell.angle_gamma   90.00
#
_symmetry.space_group_name_H-M   'P 1'
#
loop_
_entity.id
_entity.type
_entity.pdbx_description
1 polymer ?
#
loop_
_entity_poly.entity_id
_entity_poly.type
_entity_poly.pdbx_seq_one_letter_code
_entity_poly.pdbx_strand_id
1 'polypeptide(L)'
;AELLIISQACQQMDCFAITDEVYEYITYDENKHISLASLPGMQERTIITSSLSKTYSVTGWRIGWACAAANIAAAIRNIHVKLTDSAPAPFQEAALVALTSTPDYYESLKKLLKNYGFHISFKPQGSVFVFAE
;
A
#
# COMPACT_ATOMS: atom_id res chain seq x y z
N ALA A 1 -6.48 -6.08 16.18
CA ALA A 1 -6.72 -7.47 16.61
C ALA A 1 -6.59 -8.44 15.43
N GLU A 2 -7.20 -8.16 14.28
CA GLU A 2 -7.22 -9.04 13.10
C GLU A 2 -5.82 -9.36 12.54
N LEU A 3 -4.97 -8.33 12.35
CA LEU A 3 -3.61 -8.54 11.84
C LEU A 3 -2.74 -9.43 12.75
N LEU A 4 -3.02 -9.48 14.06
CA LEU A 4 -2.31 -10.37 14.98
C LEU A 4 -2.67 -11.84 14.72
N ILE A 5 -3.92 -12.12 14.37
CA ILE A 5 -4.37 -13.48 14.02
C ILE A 5 -3.65 -13.95 12.76
N ILE A 6 -3.58 -13.09 11.73
CA ILE A 6 -2.86 -13.37 10.48
C ILE A 6 -1.37 -13.56 10.76
N SER A 7 -0.76 -12.66 11.54
CA SER A 7 0.64 -12.74 11.93
C SER A 7 0.96 -14.06 12.66
N GLN A 8 0.12 -14.49 13.60
CA GLN A 8 0.29 -15.76 14.30
C GLN A 8 0.20 -16.95 13.35
N ALA A 9 -0.79 -16.95 12.45
CA ALA A 9 -0.94 -18.01 11.46
C ALA A 9 0.28 -18.09 10.54
N CYS A 10 0.79 -16.95 10.05
CA CYS A 10 1.99 -16.92 9.21
C CYS A 10 3.23 -17.46 9.90
N GLN A 11 3.39 -17.17 11.20
CA GLN A 11 4.52 -17.66 11.98
C GLN A 11 4.40 -19.16 12.29
N GLN A 12 3.20 -19.64 12.63
CA GLN A 12 2.97 -21.07 12.94
C GLN A 12 3.13 -21.98 11.72
N MET A 13 2.71 -21.52 10.55
CA MET A 13 2.76 -22.28 9.29
C MET A 13 4.02 -22.00 8.47
N ASP A 14 4.92 -21.17 8.99
CA ASP A 14 6.10 -20.67 8.28
C ASP A 14 5.82 -20.17 6.85
N CYS A 15 4.78 -19.34 6.70
CA CYS A 15 4.41 -18.80 5.40
C CYS A 15 4.80 -17.34 5.24
N PHE A 16 4.97 -16.93 3.98
CA PHE A 16 5.08 -15.53 3.60
C PHE A 16 3.70 -14.88 3.53
N ALA A 17 3.64 -13.60 3.87
CA ALA A 17 2.48 -12.75 3.63
C ALA A 17 2.81 -11.75 2.51
N ILE A 18 1.92 -11.64 1.52
CA ILE A 18 1.98 -10.56 0.53
C ILE A 18 0.87 -9.58 0.88
N THR A 19 1.22 -8.33 1.17
CA THR A 19 0.25 -7.28 1.50
C THR A 19 0.14 -6.28 0.36
N ASP A 20 -1.10 -6.04 -0.09
CA ASP A 20 -1.42 -4.96 -1.02
C ASP A 20 -1.84 -3.73 -0.22
N GLU A 21 -0.92 -2.77 -0.11
CA GLU A 21 -1.04 -1.58 0.73
C GLU A 21 -1.23 -0.30 -0.12
N VAL A 22 -1.69 -0.41 -1.37
CA VAL A 22 -1.85 0.74 -2.29
C VAL A 22 -2.81 1.84 -1.80
N TYR A 23 -3.60 1.58 -0.76
CA TYR A 23 -4.53 2.54 -0.14
C TYR A 23 -4.06 3.01 1.24
N GLU A 24 -2.82 2.76 1.65
CA GLU A 24 -2.28 3.02 3.01
C GLU A 24 -2.49 4.47 3.52
N TYR A 25 -2.57 5.45 2.62
CA TYR A 25 -2.80 6.86 2.96
C TYR A 25 -4.25 7.32 2.83
N ILE A 26 -5.13 6.49 2.27
CA ILE A 26 -6.56 6.77 2.07
C ILE A 26 -7.33 6.09 3.19
N THR A 27 -7.15 6.60 4.41
CA THR A 27 -7.92 6.21 5.59
C THR A 27 -8.84 7.35 6.02
N TYR A 28 -9.95 7.01 6.67
CA TYR A 28 -10.96 7.96 7.12
C TYR A 28 -11.04 8.03 8.65
N ASP A 29 -11.45 9.21 9.14
CA ASP A 29 -11.54 9.54 10.56
C ASP A 29 -10.21 9.31 11.31
N GLU A 30 -10.23 8.64 12.45
CA GLU A 30 -9.05 8.34 13.26
C GLU A 30 -8.37 7.02 12.89
N ASN A 31 -8.86 6.33 11.84
CA ASN A 31 -8.28 5.06 11.41
C ASN A 31 -6.89 5.31 10.79
N LYS A 32 -5.94 4.46 11.16
CA LYS A 32 -4.58 4.46 10.62
C LYS A 32 -4.30 3.11 9.99
N HIS A 33 -3.61 3.14 8.85
CA HIS A 33 -3.04 1.95 8.27
C HIS A 33 -1.97 1.36 9.18
N ILE A 34 -1.99 0.05 9.35
CA ILE A 34 -0.97 -0.70 10.09
C ILE A 34 -0.46 -1.75 9.12
N SER A 35 0.80 -1.61 8.68
CA SER A 35 1.42 -2.63 7.85
C SER A 35 1.63 -3.91 8.65
N LEU A 36 1.33 -5.06 8.05
CA LEU A 36 1.56 -6.36 8.68
C LEU A 36 3.04 -6.56 9.03
N ALA A 37 3.94 -5.99 8.23
CA ALA A 37 5.39 -6.05 8.45
C ALA A 37 5.85 -5.35 9.73
N SER A 38 5.07 -4.42 10.28
CA SER A 38 5.41 -3.73 11.53
C SER A 38 5.13 -4.57 12.78
N LEU A 39 4.49 -5.73 12.64
CA LEU A 39 4.23 -6.63 13.75
C LEU A 39 5.47 -7.49 14.08
N PRO A 40 5.68 -7.87 15.35
CA PRO A 40 6.79 -8.72 15.75
C PRO A 40 6.86 -10.01 14.93
N GLY A 41 8.05 -10.34 14.42
CA GLY A 41 8.30 -11.55 13.62
C GLY A 41 7.80 -11.51 12.18
N MET A 42 7.16 -10.41 11.73
CA MET A 42 6.59 -10.32 10.39
C MET A 42 7.49 -9.65 9.34
N GLN A 43 8.45 -8.83 9.75
CA GLN A 43 9.33 -8.10 8.82
C GLN A 43 10.09 -9.01 7.85
N GLU A 44 10.61 -10.14 8.32
CA GLU A 44 11.39 -11.09 7.50
C GLU A 44 10.52 -11.93 6.54
N ARG A 45 9.20 -11.91 6.72
CA ARG A 45 8.25 -12.77 5.99
C ARG A 45 7.08 -12.02 5.35
N THR A 46 7.14 -10.69 5.31
CA THR A 46 6.13 -9.86 4.65
C THR A 46 6.72 -9.22 3.40
N ILE A 47 6.01 -9.34 2.29
CA ILE A 47 6.27 -8.64 1.04
C ILE A 47 5.17 -7.58 0.92
N ILE A 48 5.52 -6.33 1.15
CA ILE A 48 4.61 -5.20 0.98
C ILE A 48 4.63 -4.80 -0.49
N THR A 49 3.47 -4.61 -1.08
CA THR A 49 3.31 -4.01 -2.41
C THR A 49 2.50 -2.71 -2.29
N SER A 50 2.99 -1.64 -2.89
CA SER A 50 2.29 -0.34 -2.91
C SER A 50 2.60 0.42 -4.20
N SER A 51 1.89 1.52 -4.43
CA SER A 51 2.02 2.33 -5.65
C SER A 51 1.51 3.74 -5.48
N LEU A 52 1.90 4.63 -6.39
CA LEU A 52 1.34 5.98 -6.46
C LEU A 52 -0.05 6.04 -7.09
N SER A 53 -0.50 4.93 -7.69
CA SER A 53 -1.68 4.89 -8.55
C SER A 53 -2.92 5.47 -7.88
N LYS A 54 -3.15 5.10 -6.61
CA LYS A 54 -4.34 5.49 -5.84
C LYS A 54 -4.05 6.73 -5.01
N THR A 55 -2.95 6.69 -4.27
CA THR A 55 -2.50 7.77 -3.40
C THR A 55 -2.44 9.11 -4.13
N TYR A 56 -1.87 9.16 -5.35
CA TYR A 56 -1.68 10.39 -6.12
C TYR A 56 -2.58 10.50 -7.35
N SER A 57 -3.59 9.64 -7.48
CA SER A 57 -4.51 9.61 -8.63
C SER A 57 -3.84 9.49 -10.02
N VAL A 58 -2.63 8.92 -10.09
CA VAL A 58 -1.83 8.73 -11.32
C VAL A 58 -1.90 7.28 -11.83
N THR A 59 -3.10 6.73 -11.94
CA THR A 59 -3.31 5.30 -12.26
C THR A 59 -2.63 4.85 -13.56
N GLY A 60 -2.53 5.74 -14.55
CA GLY A 60 -1.89 5.48 -15.85
C GLY A 60 -0.36 5.46 -15.84
N TRP A 61 0.31 5.91 -14.78
CA TRP A 61 1.79 5.98 -14.75
C TRP A 61 2.47 4.63 -14.51
N ARG A 62 1.71 3.66 -14.00
CA ARG A 62 2.18 2.28 -13.77
C ARG A 62 3.49 2.20 -12.98
N ILE A 63 3.60 3.03 -11.94
CA ILE A 63 4.74 3.06 -11.03
C ILE A 63 4.33 2.58 -9.64
N GLY A 64 5.11 1.65 -9.09
CA GLY A 64 4.91 1.05 -7.78
C GLY A 64 6.17 0.33 -7.30
N TRP A 65 6.10 -0.26 -6.11
CA TRP A 65 7.25 -0.90 -5.48
C TRP A 65 6.84 -2.12 -4.65
N ALA A 66 7.84 -2.93 -4.35
CA ALA A 66 7.75 -4.01 -3.37
C ALA A 66 8.84 -3.83 -2.30
N CYS A 67 8.46 -3.92 -1.03
CA CYS A 67 9.38 -3.90 0.11
C CYS A 67 9.37 -5.28 0.78
N ALA A 68 10.53 -5.89 0.96
CA ALA A 68 10.67 -7.23 1.55
C ALA A 68 12.06 -7.41 2.17
N ALA A 69 12.26 -8.50 2.91
CA ALA A 69 13.57 -8.94 3.37
C ALA A 69 14.57 -9.03 2.21
N ALA A 70 15.85 -8.74 2.49
CA ALA A 70 16.86 -8.51 1.45
C ALA A 70 17.01 -9.69 0.46
N ASN A 71 16.93 -10.93 0.95
CA ASN A 71 16.97 -12.14 0.14
C ASN A 71 15.76 -12.23 -0.82
N ILE A 72 14.56 -11.89 -0.36
CA ILE A 72 13.33 -11.89 -1.14
C ILE A 72 13.34 -10.73 -2.15
N ALA A 73 13.72 -9.53 -1.72
CA ALA A 73 13.85 -8.35 -2.58
C ALA A 73 14.86 -8.60 -3.72
N ALA A 74 15.97 -9.28 -3.44
CA ALA A 74 16.93 -9.69 -4.46
C ALA A 74 16.31 -10.68 -5.48
N ALA A 75 15.52 -11.65 -5.01
CA ALA A 75 14.81 -12.57 -5.90
C ALA A 75 13.79 -11.85 -6.79
N ILE A 76 12.98 -10.94 -6.22
CA ILE A 76 12.05 -10.09 -6.96
C ILE A 76 12.79 -9.27 -8.02
N ARG A 77 13.91 -8.63 -7.66
CA ARG A 77 14.72 -7.85 -8.60
C ARG A 77 15.24 -8.70 -9.76
N ASN A 78 15.74 -9.90 -9.46
CA ASN A 78 16.27 -10.81 -10.49
C ASN A 78 15.21 -11.24 -11.51
N ILE A 79 13.95 -11.36 -11.09
CA ILE A 79 12.82 -11.62 -11.99
C ILE A 79 12.46 -10.35 -12.77
N HIS A 80 12.34 -9.20 -12.09
CA HIS A 80 11.99 -7.91 -12.68
C HIS A 80 12.92 -7.54 -13.84
N VAL A 81 14.24 -7.61 -13.63
CA VAL A 81 15.23 -7.27 -14.67
C VAL A 81 15.10 -8.16 -15.91
N LYS A 82 14.67 -9.42 -15.76
CA LYS A 82 14.49 -10.34 -16.90
C LYS A 82 13.19 -10.11 -17.67
N LEU A 83 12.14 -9.66 -16.99
CA LEU A 83 10.81 -9.49 -17.59
C LEU A 83 10.61 -8.09 -18.17
N THR A 84 11.13 -7.07 -17.48
CA THR A 84 10.81 -5.67 -17.77
C THR A 84 12.04 -4.77 -17.81
N ASP A 85 13.23 -5.30 -17.50
CA ASP A 85 14.49 -4.56 -17.33
C ASP A 85 14.45 -3.53 -16.18
N SER A 86 13.66 -2.46 -16.34
CA SER A 86 13.49 -1.41 -15.34
C SER A 86 12.12 -0.73 -15.41
N ALA A 87 11.74 -0.01 -14.35
CA ALA A 87 10.60 0.89 -14.37
C ALA A 87 10.89 2.18 -15.18
N PRO A 88 9.89 2.86 -15.75
CA PRO A 88 10.12 4.07 -16.54
C PRO A 88 10.80 5.18 -15.73
N ALA A 89 12.02 5.57 -16.12
CA ALA A 89 12.84 6.54 -15.38
C ALA A 89 12.14 7.89 -15.08
N PRO A 90 11.40 8.52 -16.03
CA PRO A 90 10.70 9.78 -15.73
C PRO A 90 9.66 9.64 -14.59
N PHE A 91 9.02 8.48 -14.47
CA PHE A 91 8.05 8.22 -13.41
C PHE A 91 8.70 7.84 -12.08
N GLN A 92 9.93 7.31 -12.10
CA GLN A 92 10.73 7.15 -10.89
C GLN A 92 11.11 8.51 -10.29
N GLU A 93 11.50 9.49 -11.12
CA GLU A 93 11.77 10.85 -10.66
C GLU A 93 10.51 11.53 -10.11
N ALA A 94 9.38 11.40 -10.80
CA ALA A 94 8.12 11.92 -10.30
C ALA A 94 7.67 11.22 -9.01
N ALA A 95 8.00 9.93 -8.84
CA ALA A 95 7.75 9.20 -7.62
C ALA A 95 8.58 9.70 -6.43
N LEU A 96 9.85 10.03 -6.66
CA LEU A 96 10.69 10.65 -5.65
C LEU A 96 10.08 11.97 -5.15
N VAL A 97 9.65 12.84 -6.08
CA VAL A 97 8.98 14.10 -5.74
C VAL A 97 7.72 13.86 -4.93
N ALA A 98 6.88 12.91 -5.35
CA ALA A 98 5.66 12.55 -4.64
C ALA A 98 5.98 12.08 -3.20
N LEU A 99 6.82 11.06 -3.04
CA LEU A 99 7.13 10.44 -1.74
C LEU A 99 7.86 11.37 -0.75
N THR A 100 8.51 12.43 -1.24
CA THR A 100 9.21 13.44 -0.42
C THR A 100 8.41 14.73 -0.21
N SER A 101 7.25 14.86 -0.86
CA SER A 101 6.37 16.03 -0.70
C SER A 101 5.71 16.06 0.68
N THR A 102 5.22 17.25 1.08
CA THR A 102 4.55 17.41 2.38
C THR A 102 3.25 16.60 2.44
N PRO A 103 2.83 16.14 3.63
CA PRO A 103 1.59 15.38 3.80
C PRO A 103 0.30 16.14 3.44
N ASP A 104 0.39 17.45 3.17
CA ASP A 104 -0.73 18.35 2.90
C ASP A 104 -1.62 17.85 1.75
N TYR A 105 -1.01 17.19 0.76
CA TYR A 105 -1.75 16.57 -0.34
C TYR A 105 -2.69 15.45 0.14
N TYR A 106 -2.22 14.59 1.06
CA TYR A 106 -3.01 13.47 1.59
C TYR A 106 -4.21 13.96 2.39
N GLU A 107 -4.00 14.97 3.24
CA GLU A 107 -5.08 15.57 4.03
C GLU A 107 -6.12 16.27 3.16
N SER A 108 -5.68 16.94 2.10
CA SER A 108 -6.56 17.55 1.09
C SER A 108 -7.39 16.51 0.35
N LEU A 109 -6.79 15.37 -0.03
CA LEU A 109 -7.47 14.27 -0.71
C LEU A 109 -8.55 13.63 0.20
N LYS A 110 -8.22 13.36 1.47
CA LYS A 110 -9.18 12.83 2.46
C LYS A 110 -10.39 13.75 2.61
N LYS A 111 -10.15 15.07 2.71
CA LYS A 111 -11.23 16.08 2.85
C LYS A 111 -12.13 16.12 1.62
N LEU A 112 -11.55 16.04 0.42
CA LEU A 112 -12.31 16.00 -0.84
C LEU A 112 -13.27 14.80 -0.87
N LEU A 113 -12.76 13.60 -0.56
CA LEU A 113 -13.54 12.36 -0.61
C LEU A 113 -14.69 12.34 0.42
N LYS A 114 -14.49 12.94 1.60
CA LYS A 114 -15.53 13.04 2.65
C LYS A 114 -16.72 13.91 2.23
N ASN A 115 -16.49 14.90 1.36
CA ASN A 115 -17.51 15.89 0.98
C ASN A 115 -18.46 15.42 -0.13
N TYR A 116 -18.24 14.24 -0.73
CA TYR A 116 -19.04 13.74 -1.87
C TYR A 116 -20.43 13.15 -1.52
N GLY A 117 -20.92 13.32 -0.30
CA GLY A 117 -22.36 13.28 0.01
C GLY A 117 -23.12 11.95 -0.10
N PHE A 118 -22.45 10.81 -0.32
CA PHE A 118 -23.12 9.52 -0.41
C PHE A 118 -23.74 9.09 0.94
N HIS A 119 -25.02 8.71 0.93
CA HIS A 119 -25.68 8.07 2.06
C HIS A 119 -25.43 6.56 1.98
N ILE A 120 -24.63 6.06 2.91
CA ILE A 120 -24.17 4.67 2.92
C ILE A 120 -24.50 4.08 4.28
N SER A 121 -25.13 2.91 4.31
CA SER A 121 -25.48 2.18 5.54
C SER A 121 -24.24 1.77 6.35
N PHE A 122 -23.08 1.67 5.69
CA PHE A 122 -21.79 1.34 6.26
C PHE A 122 -20.77 2.46 5.98
N LYS A 123 -20.11 2.98 7.02
CA LYS A 123 -19.09 4.02 6.87
C LYS A 123 -17.73 3.35 6.57
N PRO A 124 -17.14 3.53 5.38
CA PRO A 124 -15.84 2.93 5.06
C PRO A 124 -14.75 3.49 5.97
N GLN A 125 -13.78 2.65 6.35
CA GLN A 125 -12.62 3.05 7.17
C GLN A 125 -11.42 3.51 6.30
N GLY A 126 -11.46 3.23 5.00
CA GLY A 126 -10.47 3.66 4.02
C GLY A 126 -10.85 3.21 2.60
N SER A 127 -9.90 3.31 1.67
CA SER A 127 -10.09 3.10 0.22
C SER A 127 -11.03 4.12 -0.44
N VAL A 128 -11.37 3.91 -1.71
CA VAL A 128 -12.35 4.75 -2.46
C VAL A 128 -13.60 3.97 -2.87
N PHE A 129 -13.80 2.78 -2.30
CA PHE A 129 -14.91 1.90 -2.64
C PHE A 129 -15.91 1.80 -1.49
N VAL A 130 -17.16 1.59 -1.87
CA VAL A 130 -18.27 1.31 -0.97
C VAL A 130 -18.99 0.12 -1.57
N PHE A 131 -19.14 -0.95 -0.78
CA PHE A 131 -19.92 -2.11 -1.19
C PHE A 131 -21.35 -1.92 -0.69
N ALA A 132 -22.32 -1.92 -1.61
CA ALA A 132 -23.74 -1.93 -1.30
C ALA A 132 -24.25 -3.34 -1.56
N GLU A 133 -24.97 -3.91 -0.59
CA GLU A 133 -25.65 -5.21 -0.71
C GLU A 133 -26.92 -5.11 -1.56
#